data_AF-A0A7Y0R1D9-F1
#
_entry.id   AF-A0A7Y0R1D9-F1
#
_cell.length_a   1.000
_cell.length_b   1.000
_cell.length_c   1.000
_cell.angle_alpha   90.00
_cell.angle_beta   90.00
_cell.angle_gamma   90.00
#
_symmetry.space_group_name_H-M   'P 1'
#
loop_
_entity.id
_entity.type
_entity.pdbx_description
1 polymer ?
#
loop_
_entity_poly.entity_id
_entity_poly.type
_entity_poly.pdbx_seq_one_letter_code
_entity_poly.pdbx_strand_id
1 'polypeptide(L)' 'MAELTLVEAVNLALHHEMEHDPNVVVLGEDVGDNGGVFRATVGLKQ' A
#
# COMPACT_ATOMS: atom_id res chain seq x y z
N MET A 1 7.57 -19.15 2.38
CA MET A 1 7.04 -17.79 2.14
C MET A 1 6.00 -17.90 1.03
N ALA A 2 4.92 -17.11 1.07
CA ALA A 2 3.99 -17.04 -0.06
C ALA A 2 4.72 -16.39 -1.25
N GLU A 3 4.48 -16.89 -2.47
CA GLU A 3 4.91 -16.19 -3.67
C GLU A 3 4.03 -14.95 -3.85
N LEU A 4 4.66 -13.79 -4.00
CA LEU A 4 4.00 -12.51 -4.21
C LEU A 4 4.43 -11.95 -5.56
N THR A 5 3.49 -11.34 -6.26
CA THR A 5 3.81 -10.40 -7.34
C THR A 5 4.53 -9.18 -6.78
N LEU A 6 5.23 -8.43 -7.62
CA LEU A 6 5.91 -7.21 -7.21
C LEU A 6 4.93 -6.19 -6.58
N VAL A 7 3.72 -6.08 -7.14
CA VAL A 7 2.70 -5.15 -6.65
C VAL A 7 2.23 -5.55 -5.25
N GLU A 8 2.00 -6.84 -5.01
CA GLU A 8 1.61 -7.34 -3.68
C GLU A 8 2.72 -7.15 -2.65
N ALA A 9 3.98 -7.34 -3.04
CA ALA A 9 5.12 -7.10 -2.15
C ALA A 9 5.24 -5.63 -1.75
N VAL A 10 5.02 -4.69 -2.68
CA VAL A 10 4.99 -3.25 -2.39
C VAL A 10 3.81 -2.90 -1.48
N ASN A 11 2.62 -3.43 -1.76
CA ASN A 11 1.44 -3.19 -0.93
C ASN A 11 1.64 -3.71 0.50
N LEU A 12 2.20 -4.92 0.65
CA LEU A 12 2.51 -5.52 1.94
C LEU A 12 3.52 -4.67 2.74
N ALA A 13 4.57 -4.17 2.08
CA ALA A 13 5.56 -3.30 2.72
C ALA A 13 4.92 -1.98 3.21
N LEU A 14 4.04 -1.37 2.41
CA LEU A 14 3.33 -0.16 2.80
C LEU A 14 2.40 -0.38 4.00
N HIS A 15 1.62 -1.48 3.99
CA HIS A 15 0.78 -1.86 5.13
C HIS A 15 1.62 -2.05 6.40
N HIS A 16 2.74 -2.76 6.31
CA HIS A 16 3.61 -3.02 7.44
C HIS A 16 4.14 -1.74 8.08
N GLU A 17 4.70 -0.83 7.28
CA GLU A 17 5.27 0.41 7.80
C GLU A 17 4.21 1.39 8.30
N MET A 18 3.04 1.46 7.65
CA MET A 18 1.92 2.28 8.13
C MET A 18 1.29 1.75 9.43
N GLU A 19 1.36 0.45 9.68
CA GLU A 19 0.98 -0.14 10.98
C GLU A 19 2.05 0.10 12.06
N HIS A 20 3.33 0.09 11.68
CA HIS A 20 4.46 0.22 12.60
C HIS A 20 4.73 1.66 13.05
N ASP A 21 4.71 2.63 12.13
CA ASP A 21 5.03 4.04 12.40
C ASP A 21 3.86 4.95 12.00
N PRO A 22 3.17 5.60 12.97
CA PRO A 22 2.03 6.47 12.69
C PRO A 22 2.41 7.76 11.93
N ASN A 23 3.70 8.06 11.73
CA ASN A 23 4.15 9.20 10.95
C ASN A 23 4.24 8.89 9.44
N VAL A 24 4.12 7.63 9.02
CA VAL A 24 4.15 7.24 7.61
C VAL A 24 2.85 7.66 6.94
N VAL A 25 2.98 8.38 5.82
CA VAL A 25 1.84 8.83 5.01
C VAL A 25 2.03 8.44 3.55
N VAL A 26 0.93 8.11 2.88
CA VAL A 26 0.89 7.85 1.44
C VAL A 26 0.03 8.92 0.79
N LEU A 27 0.59 9.64 -0.19
CA LEU A 27 -0.10 10.70 -0.92
C LEU A 27 0.23 10.64 -2.41
N GLY A 28 -0.76 10.94 -3.25
CA GLY A 28 -0.62 10.90 -4.70
C GLY A 28 -1.98 10.84 -5.40
N GLU A 29 -1.95 10.87 -6.73
CA GLU A 29 -3.15 10.69 -7.55
C GLU A 29 -3.63 9.23 -7.47
N ASP A 30 -4.95 9.05 -7.31
CA ASP A 30 -5.63 7.75 -7.26
C ASP A 30 -5.21 6.78 -6.13
N VAL A 31 -4.32 7.16 -5.20
CA VAL A 31 -3.79 6.24 -4.18
C VAL A 31 -4.80 5.82 -3.09
N GLY A 32 -5.92 6.53 -2.97
CA GLY A 32 -6.98 6.28 -1.99
C GLY A 32 -7.92 5.13 -2.40
N ASP A 33 -9.20 5.44 -2.64
CA ASP A 33 -10.23 4.43 -2.95
C ASP A 33 -9.89 3.58 -4.18
N ASN A 34 -9.19 4.15 -5.17
CA ASN A 34 -8.75 3.43 -6.36
C ASN A 34 -7.56 2.50 -6.08
N GLY A 35 -6.76 2.74 -5.03
CA GLY A 35 -5.55 1.97 -4.72
C GLY A 35 -4.40 2.18 -5.71
N GLY A 36 -4.43 3.28 -6.47
CA GLY A 36 -3.49 3.62 -7.52
C GLY A 36 -3.74 2.88 -8.84
N VAL A 37 -3.20 3.41 -9.94
CA VAL A 37 -3.37 2.86 -11.29
C VAL A 37 -2.85 1.41 -11.43
N PHE A 38 -1.89 1.02 -10.59
CA PHE A 38 -1.35 -0.35 -10.51
C PHE A 38 -1.87 -1.15 -9.32
N ARG A 39 -2.82 -0.64 -8.54
CA ARG A 39 -3.38 -1.30 -7.34
C ARG A 39 -2.37 -1.53 -6.20
N ALA A 40 -1.25 -0.79 -6.17
CA ALA A 40 -0.22 -0.92 -5.13
C ALA A 40 -0.65 -0.40 -3.75
N THR A 41 -1.68 0.43 -3.66
CA THR A 41 -2.14 1.05 -2.40
C THR A 41 -3.54 0.61 -1.99
N VAL A 42 -4.07 -0.47 -2.59
CA VAL A 42 -5.38 -1.01 -2.24
C VAL A 42 -5.45 -1.33 -0.75
N GLY A 43 -6.53 -0.89 -0.11
CA GLY A 43 -6.81 -1.15 1.30
C GLY A 43 -6.02 -0.30 2.30
N LEU A 44 -5.18 0.66 1.86
CA LEU A 44 -4.45 1.54 2.78
C LEU A 44 -5.31 2.68 3.35
N LYS A 45 -6.38 3.08 2.65
CA LYS A 45 -7.30 4.11 3.13
C LYS A 45 -8.29 3.51 4.13
N GLN A 46 -8.34 4.07 5.35
CA GLN A 46 -9.34 3.78 6.38
C GLN A 46 -10.57 4.68 6.24
#